data_AF-A0A286FA16-F1
#
_entry.id   AF-A0A286FA16-F1
#
_cell.length_a   1.000
_cell.length_b   1.000
_cell.length_c   1.000
_cell.angle_alpha   90.00
_cell.angle_beta   90.00
_cell.angle_gamma   90.00
#
_symmetry.space_group_name_H-M   'P 1'
#
loop_
_entity.id
_entity.type
_entity.pdbx_description
1 polymer ?
#
loop_
_entity_poly.entity_id
_entity_poly.type
_entity_poly.pdbx_seq_one_letter_code
_entity_poly.pdbx_strand_id
1 'polypeptide(L)' 'MSSADEKLITFFKGRKLPPKGYFQISAWESTFNLKNTVDLAVIGLRAGDSASRDTLLRIREKLEASAKTES' A
#
# COMPACT_ATOMS: atom_id res chain seq x y z
N MET A 1 12.99 -9.28 -9.67
CA MET A 1 12.21 -8.16 -9.12
C MET A 1 12.66 -6.88 -9.81
N SER A 2 11.74 -5.99 -10.21
CA SER A 2 12.12 -4.79 -10.98
C SER A 2 12.54 -3.63 -10.07
N SER A 3 13.29 -2.66 -10.59
CA SER A 3 13.64 -1.43 -9.85
C SER A 3 12.39 -0.64 -9.42
N ALA A 4 11.30 -0.71 -10.20
CA ALA A 4 10.04 -0.08 -9.85
C ALA A 4 9.40 -0.73 -8.61
N ASP A 5 9.44 -2.05 -8.52
CA ASP A 5 8.92 -2.80 -7.37
C ASP A 5 9.70 -2.48 -6.09
N GLU A 6 11.03 -2.39 -6.19
CA GLU A 6 11.88 -2.03 -5.05
C GLU A 6 11.59 -0.62 -4.52
N LYS A 7 11.38 0.34 -5.43
CA LYS A 7 10.98 1.71 -5.07
C LYS A 7 9.61 1.71 -4.38
N LEU A 8 8.67 0.90 -4.88
CA LEU A 8 7.34 0.79 -4.29
C LEU A 8 7.40 0.18 -2.88
N ILE A 9 8.16 -0.89 -2.67
CA ILE A 9 8.36 -1.47 -1.33
C ILE A 9 9.04 -0.45 -0.40
N THR A 10 10.02 0.29 -0.91
CA THR A 10 10.74 1.31 -0.13
C THR A 10 9.84 2.44 0.34
N PHE A 11 8.83 2.84 -0.46
CA PHE A 11 7.84 3.84 -0.05
C PHE A 11 7.13 3.48 1.27
N PHE A 12 6.87 2.19 1.49
CA PHE A 12 6.18 1.70 2.70
C PHE A 12 7.12 1.41 3.86
N LYS A 13 8.43 1.25 3.60
CA LYS A 13 9.41 0.88 4.63
C LYS A 13 9.58 2.01 5.65
N GLY A 14 9.25 1.75 6.90
CA GLY A 14 9.41 2.71 8.00
C GLY A 14 8.40 3.87 7.98
N ARG A 15 7.43 3.88 7.04
CA ARG A 15 6.38 4.89 6.98
C ARG A 15 5.37 4.66 8.09
N LYS A 16 4.93 5.75 8.75
CA LYS A 16 3.78 5.70 9.65
C LYS A 16 2.51 5.53 8.81
N LEU A 17 1.91 4.35 8.89
CA LEU A 17 0.62 4.08 8.27
C LEU A 17 -0.52 4.47 9.21
N PRO A 18 -1.71 4.82 8.67
CA PRO A 18 -2.93 4.93 9.46
C PRO A 18 -3.09 3.76 10.45
N PRO A 19 -3.54 4.03 11.69
CA PRO A 19 -3.79 2.99 12.67
C PRO A 19 -4.90 2.04 12.19
N LYS A 20 -5.10 0.95 12.92
CA LYS A 20 -6.23 0.04 12.64
C LYS A 20 -7.54 0.83 12.62
N GLY A 21 -8.35 0.57 11.61
CA GLY A 21 -9.52 1.34 11.27
C GLY A 21 -9.88 1.15 9.81
N TYR A 22 -11.10 1.54 9.44
CA TYR A 22 -11.56 1.42 8.07
C TYR A 22 -10.68 2.26 7.14
N PHE A 23 -10.05 1.59 6.18
CA PHE A 23 -9.27 2.20 5.11
C PHE A 23 -9.78 1.70 3.77
N GLN A 24 -10.35 2.60 2.98
CA GLN A 24 -10.81 2.30 1.63
C GLN A 24 -9.64 2.43 0.65
N ILE A 25 -9.24 1.30 0.05
CA ILE A 25 -8.16 1.22 -0.95
C ILE A 25 -8.71 1.63 -2.32
N SER A 26 -9.89 1.14 -2.68
CA SER A 26 -10.61 1.46 -3.92
C SER A 26 -12.13 1.44 -3.72
N ALA A 27 -12.90 1.68 -4.78
CA ALA A 27 -14.37 1.54 -4.74
C ALA A 27 -14.83 0.13 -4.33
N TRP A 28 -14.00 -0.89 -4.55
CA TRP A 28 -14.34 -2.31 -4.36
C TRP A 28 -13.48 -3.01 -3.30
N GLU A 29 -12.50 -2.32 -2.75
CA GLU A 29 -11.49 -2.91 -1.86
C GLU A 29 -11.26 -2.02 -0.63
N SER A 30 -11.33 -2.64 0.54
CA SER A 30 -11.06 -1.97 1.82
C SER A 30 -10.38 -2.92 2.80
N THR A 31 -9.75 -2.35 3.81
CA THR A 31 -9.13 -3.10 4.90
C THR A 31 -9.35 -2.39 6.22
N PHE A 32 -9.43 -3.16 7.31
CA PHE A 32 -9.43 -2.64 8.68
C PHE A 32 -8.02 -2.60 9.29
N ASN A 33 -7.03 -3.17 8.60
CA ASN A 33 -5.66 -3.27 9.08
C ASN A 33 -4.68 -3.05 7.92
N LEU A 34 -4.50 -1.77 7.59
CA LEU A 34 -3.67 -1.36 6.46
C LEU A 34 -2.22 -1.86 6.59
N LYS A 35 -1.64 -1.82 7.79
CA LYS A 35 -0.28 -2.32 8.01
C LYS A 35 -0.14 -3.78 7.59
N ASN A 36 -1.06 -4.63 8.05
CA ASN A 36 -1.02 -6.05 7.71
C ASN A 36 -1.26 -6.28 6.21
N THR A 37 -2.17 -5.53 5.60
CA THR A 37 -2.41 -5.59 4.14
C THR A 37 -1.15 -5.23 3.36
N VAL A 38 -0.46 -4.16 3.75
CA VAL A 38 0.81 -3.75 3.13
C VAL A 38 1.89 -4.83 3.33
N ASP A 39 2.04 -5.36 4.54
CA ASP A 39 3.04 -6.40 4.85
C ASP A 39 2.82 -7.65 3.97
N LEU A 40 1.57 -8.12 3.83
CA LEU A 40 1.22 -9.26 2.98
C LEU A 40 1.44 -8.97 1.49
N ALA A 41 1.04 -7.79 1.00
CA ALA A 41 1.26 -7.40 -0.38
C ALA A 41 2.76 -7.25 -0.70
N VAL A 42 3.59 -6.80 0.24
CA VAL A 42 5.06 -6.78 0.05
C VAL A 42 5.61 -8.21 -0.09
N ILE A 43 5.11 -9.17 0.71
CA ILE A 43 5.50 -10.58 0.60
C ILE A 43 5.09 -11.14 -0.76
N GLY A 44 3.84 -10.92 -1.19
CA GLY A 44 3.34 -11.38 -2.48
C GLY A 44 4.11 -10.78 -3.66
N LEU A 45 4.38 -9.47 -3.63
CA LEU A 45 5.17 -8.80 -4.66
C LEU A 45 6.58 -9.38 -4.79
N ARG A 46 7.24 -9.69 -3.66
CA ARG A 46 8.55 -10.36 -3.65
C ARG A 46 8.50 -11.77 -4.26
N ALA A 47 7.36 -12.45 -4.14
CA ALA A 47 7.11 -13.74 -4.78
C ALA A 47 6.73 -13.62 -6.27
N GLY A 48 6.59 -12.40 -6.80
CA GLY A 48 6.26 -12.14 -8.20
C GLY A 48 4.76 -11.96 -8.48
N ASP A 49 3.94 -11.80 -7.44
CA ASP A 49 2.50 -11.55 -7.59
C ASP A 49 2.22 -10.12 -8.09
N SER A 50 1.61 -10.00 -9.26
CA SER A 50 1.22 -8.71 -9.84
C SER A 50 0.02 -8.09 -9.14
N ALA A 51 -0.88 -8.88 -8.53
CA ALA A 51 -2.02 -8.32 -7.79
C ALA A 51 -1.54 -7.56 -6.56
N SER A 52 -0.53 -8.10 -5.86
CA SER A 52 0.16 -7.43 -4.77
C SER A 52 0.80 -6.10 -5.19
N ARG A 53 1.37 -6.01 -6.40
CA ARG A 53 1.87 -4.73 -6.94
C ARG A 53 0.74 -3.70 -7.05
N ASP A 54 -0.37 -4.10 -7.65
CA ASP A 54 -1.51 -3.20 -7.89
C ASP A 54 -2.13 -2.71 -6.59
N THR A 55 -2.28 -3.57 -5.60
CA THR A 55 -2.73 -3.19 -4.25
C THR A 55 -1.80 -2.16 -3.63
N LEU A 56 -0.47 -2.37 -3.67
CA LEU A 56 0.50 -1.42 -3.13
C LEU A 56 0.45 -0.06 -3.85
N LEU A 57 0.26 -0.05 -5.17
CA LEU A 57 0.12 1.19 -5.95
C LEU A 57 -1.12 1.98 -5.53
N ARG A 58 -2.29 1.32 -5.43
CA ARG A 58 -3.55 1.97 -5.00
C ARG A 58 -3.45 2.54 -3.58
N ILE A 59 -2.84 1.78 -2.67
CA ILE A 59 -2.62 2.25 -1.30
C ILE A 59 -1.72 3.49 -1.31
N ARG A 60 -0.62 3.49 -2.08
CA ARG A 60 0.28 4.65 -2.20
C ARG A 60 -0.49 5.88 -2.68
N GLU A 61 -1.23 5.75 -3.78
CA GLU A 61 -2.02 6.84 -4.36
C GLU A 61 -3.02 7.40 -3.35
N LYS A 62 -3.70 6.54 -2.60
CA LYS A 62 -4.66 6.96 -1.57
C LYS A 62 -3.99 7.74 -0.43
N LEU A 63 -2.84 7.25 0.06
CA LEU A 63 -2.10 7.91 1.13
C LEU A 63 -1.54 9.28 0.69
N GLU A 64 -1.07 9.38 -0.55
CA GLU A 64 -0.58 10.64 -1.11
C GLU A 64 -1.72 11.63 -1.38
N ALA A 65 -2.89 11.16 -1.81
CA ALA A 65 -4.08 11.98 -1.98
C ALA A 65 -4.56 12.57 -0.63
N SER A 66 -4.61 11.75 0.43
CA SER A 66 -5.00 12.21 1.77
C SER A 66 -4.05 13.28 2.32
N ALA A 67 -2.73 13.13 2.10
CA ALA A 67 -1.76 14.12 2.57
C ALA A 67 -1.91 15.50 1.89
N LYS A 68 -2.38 15.55 0.63
CA LYS A 68 -2.61 16.79 -0.11
C LYS A 68 -3.84 17.57 0.35
N THR A 69 -4.82 16.89 0.95
CA THR A 69 -6.06 17.53 1.43
C THR A 69 -5.91 18.15 2.82
N GLU A 70 -4.86 17.77 3.55
CA GLU A 70 -4.55 18.28 4.90
C GLU A 70 -3.54 19.44 4.90
N SER A 71 -3.10 19.93 3.73
CA SER A 71 -2.19 21.08 3.55
C SER A 71 -2.94 22.28 2.96
#